data_AF-A0A314XU00-F1
#
_entry.id   AF-A0A314XU00-F1
#
_cell.length_a   1.000
_cell.length_b   1.000
_cell.length_c   1.000
_cell.angle_alpha   90.00
_cell.angle_beta   90.00
_cell.angle_gamma   90.00
#
_symmetry.space_group_name_H-M   'P 1'
#
loop_
_entity.id
_entity.type
_entity.pdbx_description
1 polymer ?
#
loop_
_entity_poly.entity_id
_entity_poly.type
_entity_poly.pdbx_seq_one_letter_code
_entity_poly.pdbx_strand_id
1 'polypeptide(L)'
;MLWRHPENIQLDQVKLVHYCANGSKPWRYTRKEENMEREDIKILVKKWWDIYDDESLDFKNIVAAAEAGNGVDQVDLQAFKAALSEASVVNFITAPSAA
;
A
#
# COMPACT_ATOMS: atom_id res chain seq x y z
N MET A 1 -19.57 4.51 -4.10
CA MET A 1 -18.19 4.55 -4.66
C MET A 1 -17.89 5.99 -5.08
N LEU A 2 -16.71 6.52 -4.73
CA LEU A 2 -16.28 7.93 -4.80
C LEU A 2 -16.65 8.69 -6.08
N TRP A 3 -16.82 7.97 -7.18
CA TRP A 3 -17.18 8.50 -8.48
C TRP A 3 -18.65 8.89 -8.63
N ARG A 4 -19.56 8.10 -8.05
CA ARG A 4 -21.01 8.29 -8.21
C ARG A 4 -21.63 9.22 -7.19
N HIS A 5 -21.01 9.30 -6.01
CA HIS A 5 -21.49 10.09 -4.88
C HIS A 5 -20.34 10.76 -4.12
N PRO A 6 -19.57 11.66 -4.76
CA PRO A 6 -18.47 12.37 -4.10
C PRO A 6 -18.95 13.22 -2.91
N GLU A 7 -20.17 13.74 -2.96
CA GLU A 7 -20.81 14.52 -1.89
C GLU A 7 -20.97 13.76 -0.57
N ASN A 8 -20.99 12.42 -0.64
CA ASN A 8 -21.17 11.56 0.53
C ASN A 8 -19.84 11.10 1.15
N ILE A 9 -18.70 11.64 0.68
CA ILE A 9 -17.37 11.22 1.15
C ILE A 9 -16.59 12.41 1.69
N GLN A 10 -16.29 12.32 2.99
CA GLN A 10 -15.35 13.20 3.68
C GLN A 10 -13.97 12.53 3.66
N LEU A 11 -13.10 12.96 2.74
CA LEU A 11 -11.81 12.31 2.45
C LEU A 11 -10.87 12.23 3.66
N ASP A 12 -10.99 13.17 4.59
CA ASP A 12 -10.25 13.23 5.85
C ASP A 12 -10.70 12.17 6.87
N GLN A 13 -11.93 11.66 6.76
CA GLN A 13 -12.48 10.64 7.65
C GLN A 13 -12.39 9.21 7.09
N VAL A 14 -11.93 9.06 5.84
CA VAL A 14 -11.78 7.75 5.19
C VAL A 14 -10.67 6.96 5.87
N LYS A 15 -10.99 5.71 6.27
CA LYS A 15 -10.03 4.78 6.88
C LYS A 15 -9.41 3.79 5.90
N LEU A 16 -10.13 3.47 4.81
CA LEU A 16 -9.71 2.46 3.84
C LEU A 16 -10.11 2.91 2.44
N VAL A 17 -9.21 2.70 1.48
CA VAL A 17 -9.42 3.01 0.06
C VAL A 17 -9.22 1.73 -0.74
N HIS A 18 -10.21 1.39 -1.58
CA HIS A 18 -10.14 0.25 -2.48
C HIS A 18 -9.93 0.72 -3.93
N TYR A 19 -8.73 0.53 -4.46
CA TYR A 19 -8.33 0.92 -5.82
C TYR A 19 -8.75 -0.11 -6.87
N CYS A 20 -10.06 -0.20 -7.13
CA CYS A 20 -10.64 -1.20 -8.03
C CYS A 20 -10.72 -0.76 -9.50
N ALA A 21 -10.82 0.55 -9.77
CA ALA A 21 -11.00 1.06 -11.12
C ALA A 21 -9.72 0.96 -11.97
N ASN A 22 -9.86 0.90 -13.30
CA ASN A 22 -8.70 0.96 -14.18
C ASN A 22 -7.94 2.29 -14.00
N GLY A 23 -6.61 2.26 -14.07
CA GLY A 23 -5.76 3.41 -13.77
C GLY A 23 -5.67 3.81 -12.29
N SER A 24 -6.56 3.32 -11.41
CA SER A 24 -6.62 3.75 -10.02
C SER A 24 -5.53 3.15 -9.12
N LYS A 25 -4.83 2.10 -9.57
CA LYS A 25 -3.72 1.49 -8.83
C LYS A 25 -2.59 2.53 -8.67
N PRO A 26 -2.25 2.98 -7.45
CA PRO A 26 -1.33 4.10 -7.24
C PRO A 26 0.06 3.88 -7.86
N TRP A 27 0.57 2.65 -7.81
CA TRP A 27 1.85 2.25 -8.40
C TRP A 27 1.85 2.20 -9.94
N ARG A 28 0.70 2.38 -10.60
CA ARG A 28 0.56 2.47 -12.07
C ARG A 28 -0.22 3.71 -12.50
N TYR A 29 -0.31 4.72 -11.64
CA TYR A 29 -1.14 5.89 -11.88
C TYR A 29 -0.60 6.74 -13.03
N THR A 30 -1.34 6.82 -14.14
CA THR A 30 -0.92 7.59 -15.34
C THR A 30 -1.72 8.87 -15.56
N ARG A 31 -2.83 9.06 -14.85
CA ARG A 31 -3.81 10.16 -14.99
C ARG A 31 -4.61 10.14 -16.29
N LYS A 32 -4.48 9.12 -17.13
CA LYS A 32 -5.12 9.07 -18.46
C LYS A 32 -6.48 8.42 -18.45
N GLU A 33 -6.73 7.56 -17.47
CA GLU A 33 -7.96 6.80 -17.35
C GLU A 33 -9.10 7.66 -16.78
N GLU A 34 -10.34 7.20 -16.97
CA GLU A 34 -11.54 7.95 -16.59
C GLU A 34 -11.52 8.35 -15.10
N ASN A 35 -11.80 9.62 -14.82
CA ASN A 35 -11.86 10.21 -13.49
C ASN A 35 -10.51 10.28 -12.75
N MET A 36 -9.39 9.88 -13.38
CA MET A 36 -8.07 9.92 -12.76
C MET A 36 -7.50 11.32 -12.66
N GLU A 37 -8.03 12.29 -13.41
CA GLU A 37 -7.62 13.69 -13.38
C GLU A 37 -8.15 14.48 -12.17
N ARG A 38 -9.13 13.92 -11.44
CA ARG A 38 -9.74 14.56 -10.27
C ARG A 38 -8.74 14.79 -9.13
N GLU A 39 -8.96 15.86 -8.39
CA GLU A 39 -8.02 16.30 -7.36
C GLU A 39 -8.01 15.40 -6.13
N ASP A 40 -9.18 14.93 -5.71
CA ASP A 40 -9.31 13.97 -4.61
C ASP A 40 -8.53 12.67 -4.88
N ILE A 41 -8.46 12.24 -6.13
CA ILE A 41 -7.69 11.06 -6.55
C ILE A 41 -6.21 11.29 -6.49
N LYS A 42 -5.74 12.46 -6.93
CA LYS A 42 -4.33 12.84 -6.78
C LYS A 42 -3.92 12.86 -5.31
N ILE A 43 -4.79 13.34 -4.42
CA ILE A 43 -4.56 13.33 -2.98
C ILE A 43 -4.44 11.88 -2.47
N LEU A 44 -5.36 10.98 -2.85
CA LEU A 44 -5.31 9.58 -2.44
C LEU A 44 -4.06 8.85 -2.94
N VAL A 45 -3.70 9.05 -4.21
CA VAL A 45 -2.48 8.49 -4.81
C VAL A 45 -1.24 9.05 -4.11
N LYS A 46 -1.20 10.36 -3.83
CA LYS A 46 -0.11 10.97 -3.07
C LYS A 46 0.04 10.34 -1.70
N LYS A 47 -1.05 10.22 -0.92
CA LYS A 47 -1.01 9.56 0.40
C LYS A 47 -0.48 8.13 0.32
N TRP A 48 -0.80 7.40 -0.75
CA TRP A 48 -0.25 6.06 -0.95
C TRP A 48 1.26 6.08 -1.18
N TRP A 49 1.76 7.01 -2.02
CA TRP A 49 3.19 7.18 -2.25
C TRP A 49 3.93 7.68 -1.02
N ASP A 50 3.36 8.62 -0.27
CA ASP A 50 3.93 9.13 0.99
C ASP A 50 4.15 7.99 2.00
N ILE A 51 3.29 6.95 2.00
CA ILE A 51 3.46 5.74 2.83
C ILE A 51 4.49 4.79 2.22
N TYR A 52 4.47 4.59 0.90
CA TYR A 52 5.38 3.68 0.22
C TYR A 52 6.85 4.16 0.29
N ASP A 53 7.07 5.46 0.16
CA ASP A 53 8.39 6.10 0.20
C ASP A 53 8.87 6.35 1.65
N ASP A 54 8.06 6.01 2.66
CA ASP A 54 8.45 6.12 4.06
C ASP A 54 9.46 5.02 4.43
N GLU A 55 10.74 5.39 4.44
CA GLU A 55 11.85 4.51 4.79
C GLU A 55 11.75 3.91 6.21
N SER A 56 11.00 4.53 7.12
CA SER A 56 10.79 3.97 8.47
C SER A 56 9.89 2.74 8.46
N LEU A 57 9.06 2.59 7.42
CA LEU A 57 8.22 1.42 7.18
C LEU A 57 8.93 0.36 6.34
N ASP A 58 10.14 0.63 5.85
CA ASP A 58 10.92 -0.34 5.10
C ASP A 58 11.33 -1.50 6.00
N PHE A 59 10.94 -2.72 5.59
CA PHE A 59 11.21 -3.92 6.35
C PHE A 59 12.69 -4.16 6.62
N LYS A 60 13.59 -3.83 5.68
CA LYS A 60 15.03 -4.03 5.86
C LYS A 60 15.58 -3.04 6.89
N ASN A 61 15.10 -1.80 6.88
CA ASN A 61 15.49 -0.79 7.86
C ASN A 61 15.03 -1.19 9.27
N ILE A 62 13.78 -1.66 9.41
CA ILE A 62 13.23 -2.18 10.67
C ILE A 62 14.09 -3.36 11.17
N VAL A 63 14.45 -4.28 10.28
CA VAL A 63 15.30 -5.42 10.61
C VAL A 63 16.69 -5.00 11.06
N ALA A 64 17.34 -4.09 10.32
CA ALA A 64 18.67 -3.61 10.64
C ALA A 64 18.69 -2.84 11.98
N ALA A 65 17.68 -2.02 12.26
CA ALA A 65 17.54 -1.31 13.52
C ALA A 65 17.33 -2.25 14.71
N ALA A 66 16.53 -3.32 14.52
CA ALA A 66 16.33 -4.34 15.53
C ALA A 66 17.60 -5.14 15.82
N GLU A 67 18.38 -5.48 14.78
CA GLU A 67 19.66 -6.19 14.90
C GLU A 67 20.75 -5.33 15.56
N ALA A 68 20.71 -4.01 15.37
CA ALA A 68 21.60 -3.04 16.00
C ALA A 68 21.27 -2.77 17.49
N GLY A 69 20.19 -3.34 18.04
CA GLY A 69 19.83 -3.22 19.46
C GLY A 69 19.14 -1.91 19.85
N ASN A 70 18.67 -1.10 18.90
CA ASN A 70 18.14 0.25 19.13
C ASN A 70 16.63 0.30 19.49
N GLY A 71 16.10 -0.70 20.21
CA GLY A 71 14.84 -0.54 20.94
C GLY A 71 13.55 -0.54 20.13
N VAL A 72 13.37 -1.51 19.24
CA VAL A 72 12.02 -2.01 18.91
C VAL A 72 11.84 -3.27 19.73
N ASP A 73 10.73 -3.39 20.47
CA ASP A 73 10.40 -4.57 21.27
C ASP A 73 10.73 -5.83 20.44
N GLN A 74 11.74 -6.59 20.88
CA GLN A 74 12.27 -7.77 20.20
C GLN A 74 11.23 -8.89 20.01
N VAL A 75 10.01 -8.66 20.50
CA VAL A 75 8.92 -9.62 20.49
C VAL A 75 8.33 -9.66 19.09
N ASP A 76 8.60 -10.79 18.44
CA ASP A 76 8.00 -11.35 17.22
C ASP A 76 8.65 -11.03 15.87
N LEU A 77 9.74 -10.26 15.80
CA LEU A 77 10.45 -10.09 14.52
C LEU A 77 11.09 -11.41 14.05
N GLN A 78 11.61 -12.22 14.98
CA GLN A 78 12.16 -13.54 14.63
C GLN A 78 11.10 -14.52 14.13
N ALA A 79 9.94 -14.61 14.81
CA ALA A 79 8.88 -15.51 14.35
C ALA A 79 8.27 -15.00 13.04
N PHE A 80 8.15 -13.69 12.86
CA PHE A 80 7.76 -13.08 11.59
C PHE A 80 8.75 -13.41 10.45
N LYS A 81 10.06 -13.31 10.69
CA LYS A 81 11.10 -13.72 9.72
C LYS A 81 11.02 -15.21 9.39
N ALA A 82 10.79 -16.07 10.39
CA ALA A 82 10.63 -17.51 10.20
C ALA A 82 9.39 -17.81 9.32
N ALA A 83 8.24 -17.22 9.64
CA ALA A 83 7.01 -17.35 8.86
C ALA A 83 7.17 -16.86 7.41
N LEU A 84 7.89 -15.75 7.17
CA LEU A 84 8.22 -15.26 5.83
C LEU A 84 9.09 -16.24 5.05
N SER A 85 10.08 -16.85 5.71
CA SER A 85 10.94 -17.86 5.07
C SER A 85 10.16 -19.11 4.70
N GLU A 86 9.23 -19.57 5.55
CA GLU A 86 8.31 -20.67 5.25
C GLU A 86 7.36 -20.33 4.09
N ALA A 87 6.84 -19.10 4.08
CA ALA A 87 5.93 -18.62 3.04
C ALA A 87 6.62 -18.35 1.69
N SER A 88 7.95 -18.21 1.65
CA SER A 88 8.72 -17.93 0.42
C SER A 88 8.59 -19.00 -0.68
N VAL A 89 7.99 -20.16 -0.37
CA VAL A 89 7.46 -21.12 -1.34
C VAL A 89 6.14 -20.60 -1.92
N VAL A 90 6.13 -19.36 -2.44
CA VAL A 90 4.97 -18.82 -3.16
C VAL A 90 5.04 -19.36 -4.58
N ASN A 91 4.24 -20.38 -4.88
CA ASN A 91 3.91 -20.70 -6.26
C ASN A 91 3.21 -19.48 -6.85
N PHE A 92 3.92 -18.72 -7.69
CA PHE A 92 3.34 -17.59 -8.41
C PHE A 92 2.28 -18.11 -9.36
N ILE A 93 1.02 -18.08 -8.91
CA ILE A 93 -0.14 -18.33 -9.76
C ILE A 93 -0.44 -17.00 -10.43
N THR A 94 -0.22 -16.94 -11.74
CA THR A 94 -0.62 -15.79 -12.54
C THR A 94 -2.13 -15.61 -12.42
N ALA A 95 -2.54 -14.49 -11.82
CA ALA A 95 -3.94 -14.10 -11.83
C ALA A 95 -4.38 -13.89 -13.29
N PRO A 96 -5.59 -14.32 -13.67
CA PRO A 96 -6.12 -14.04 -15.00
C PRO A 96 -6.14 -12.54 -15.26
N SER A 97 -5.91 -12.15 -16.52
CA SER A 97 -5.90 -10.75 -16.93
C SER A 97 -7.22 -10.09 -16.52
N ALA A 98 -7.14 -9.04 -15.70
CA ALA A 98 -8.30 -8.17 -15.47
C ALA A 98 -8.62 -7.49 -16.80
N ALA A 99 -9.82 -7.75 -17.32
CA ALA A 99 -10.37 -7.15 -18.53
C ALA A 99 -10.61 -5.64 -18.36
#